data_AF-A0A2D8MJL4-F1
#
_entry.id   AF-A0A2D8MJL4-F1
#
_cell.length_a   1.000
_cell.length_b   1.000
_cell.length_c   1.000
_cell.angle_alpha   90.00
_cell.angle_beta   90.00
_cell.angle_gamma   90.00
#
_symmetry.space_group_name_H-M   'P 1'
#
loop_
_entity.id
_entity.type
_entity.pdbx_description
1 polymer ?
#
loop_
_entity_poly.entity_id
_entity_poly.type
_entity_poly.pdbx_seq_one_letter_code
_entity_poly.pdbx_strand_id
1 'polypeptide(L)'
;MTGDAQKDFRFERLRDLGKSLEAEIAENARAIFDMALDGNCGFDDVLAALARERMNLVISGATDSGKTALTRRYISFIEPDERIITIEKGVELFPTQPNCLMLQSELDPSSQRNPTKLLQACLRLNPRRIILGELLGPEAQTFMEAINSGHEGSMTTIHASTARMAFEKLSSLIRQSGARIDHSELLENFRQSIHCVIQVMEDRRSGKRGIAEIWFPTLEENSRPDSTKGERYGA
;
A
#
# COMPACT_ATOMS: atom_id res chain seq x y z
N MET A 1 -9.46 32.37 32.46
CA MET A 1 -10.82 32.63 31.96
C MET A 1 -10.63 33.01 30.50
N THR A 2 -11.00 32.22 29.50
CA THR A 2 -12.29 31.57 29.21
C THR A 2 -12.00 30.19 28.60
N GLY A 3 -12.57 29.12 29.13
CA GLY A 3 -13.86 28.66 28.65
C GLY A 3 -13.60 27.43 27.78
N ASP A 4 -13.41 26.31 28.48
CA ASP A 4 -13.18 24.98 27.93
C ASP A 4 -14.38 24.63 27.02
N ALA A 5 -14.21 24.81 25.71
CA ALA A 5 -15.15 24.31 24.73
C ALA A 5 -14.90 22.81 24.64
N GLN A 6 -15.45 22.07 25.60
CA GLN A 6 -15.67 20.63 25.47
C GLN A 6 -16.58 20.47 24.26
N LYS A 7 -15.98 20.36 23.06
CA LYS A 7 -16.70 20.05 21.83
C LYS A 7 -17.51 18.79 22.13
N ASP A 8 -18.83 18.93 22.05
CA ASP A 8 -19.77 17.85 22.30
C ASP A 8 -19.48 16.73 21.27
N PHE A 9 -18.63 15.78 21.66
CA PHE A 9 -18.15 14.73 20.79
C PHE A 9 -19.26 13.70 20.65
N ARG A 10 -19.82 13.61 19.45
CA ARG A 10 -20.89 12.67 19.12
C ARG A 10 -20.45 11.75 18.00
N PHE A 11 -20.75 10.47 18.14
CA PHE A 11 -20.65 9.52 17.05
C PHE A 11 -21.84 9.75 16.10
N GLU A 12 -21.64 10.55 15.05
CA GLU A 12 -22.71 10.98 14.13
C GLU A 12 -23.06 9.93 13.06
N ARG A 13 -22.19 8.94 12.84
CA ARG A 13 -22.34 7.92 11.80
C ARG A 13 -22.15 6.53 12.38
N LEU A 14 -23.16 5.68 12.20
CA LEU A 14 -23.06 4.23 12.37
C LEU A 14 -23.08 3.62 10.96
N ARG A 15 -22.05 2.83 10.62
CA ARG A 15 -21.99 2.09 9.36
C ARG A 15 -23.00 0.95 9.36
N ASP A 16 -23.28 0.38 8.19
CA ASP A 16 -24.05 -0.85 8.11
C ASP A 16 -23.31 -1.98 8.84
N LEU A 17 -23.92 -2.49 9.91
CA LEU A 17 -23.37 -3.56 10.74
C LEU A 17 -23.55 -4.95 10.09
N GLY A 18 -24.39 -5.05 9.06
CA GLY A 18 -24.58 -6.29 8.28
C GLY A 18 -23.38 -6.63 7.38
N LYS A 19 -22.45 -5.69 7.19
CA LYS A 19 -21.25 -5.86 6.37
C LYS A 19 -19.99 -5.64 7.20
N SER A 20 -19.00 -6.52 7.08
CA SER A 20 -17.70 -6.30 7.72
C SER A 20 -16.90 -5.23 6.94
N LEU A 21 -15.91 -4.60 7.59
CA LEU A 21 -15.05 -3.62 6.91
C LEU A 21 -14.24 -4.28 5.80
N GLU A 22 -13.80 -5.52 6.04
CA GLU A 22 -13.08 -6.35 5.06
C GLU A 22 -13.94 -6.63 3.83
N ALA A 23 -15.23 -6.90 4.02
CA ALA A 23 -16.17 -7.11 2.92
C ALA A 23 -16.44 -5.83 2.12
N GLU A 24 -16.43 -4.67 2.76
CA GLU A 24 -16.54 -3.36 2.09
C GLU A 24 -15.29 -3.05 1.28
N ILE A 25 -14.09 -3.26 1.86
CA ILE A 25 -12.81 -3.13 1.15
C ILE A 25 -12.76 -4.06 -0.07
N ALA A 26 -13.20 -5.32 0.08
CA ALA A 26 -13.23 -6.28 -1.02
C ALA A 26 -14.21 -5.89 -2.14
N GLU A 27 -15.37 -5.33 -1.80
CA GLU A 27 -16.32 -4.80 -2.78
C GLU A 27 -15.74 -3.59 -3.52
N ASN A 28 -15.14 -2.65 -2.80
CA ASN A 28 -14.51 -1.48 -3.41
C ASN A 28 -13.35 -1.90 -4.33
N ALA A 29 -12.52 -2.86 -3.90
CA ALA A 29 -11.48 -3.44 -4.75
C ALA A 29 -12.04 -4.09 -6.01
N ARG A 30 -13.16 -4.84 -5.90
CA ARG A 30 -13.84 -5.45 -7.04
C ARG A 30 -14.36 -4.40 -8.03
N ALA A 31 -15.01 -3.35 -7.53
CA ALA A 31 -15.52 -2.28 -8.38
C ALA A 31 -14.40 -1.57 -9.16
N ILE A 32 -13.23 -1.34 -8.53
CA ILE A 32 -12.06 -0.75 -9.20
C ILE A 32 -11.46 -1.73 -10.21
N PHE A 33 -11.43 -3.03 -9.89
CA PHE A 33 -10.97 -4.07 -10.82
C PHE A 33 -11.84 -4.13 -12.07
N ASP A 34 -13.17 -4.15 -11.91
CA ASP A 34 -14.11 -4.19 -13.03
C ASP A 34 -13.99 -2.91 -13.89
N MET A 35 -13.84 -1.74 -13.24
CA MET A 35 -13.52 -0.48 -13.90
C MET A 35 -12.26 -0.58 -14.78
N ALA A 36 -11.19 -1.20 -14.28
CA ALA A 36 -9.96 -1.38 -15.04
C ALA A 36 -10.11 -2.37 -16.22
N LEU A 37 -11.05 -3.32 -16.16
CA LEU A 37 -11.31 -4.30 -17.22
C LEU A 37 -12.23 -3.77 -18.33
N ASP A 38 -13.25 -3.01 -17.97
CA ASP A 38 -14.30 -2.58 -18.90
C ASP A 38 -13.79 -1.64 -19.99
N GLY A 39 -12.61 -1.03 -19.81
CA GLY A 39 -11.91 -0.20 -20.81
C GLY A 39 -12.61 1.12 -21.16
N ASN A 40 -13.77 1.40 -20.55
CA ASN A 40 -14.56 2.60 -20.77
C ASN A 40 -14.04 3.83 -20.01
N CYS A 41 -13.09 3.64 -19.09
CA CYS A 41 -12.44 4.70 -18.32
C CYS A 41 -10.92 4.66 -18.54
N GLY A 42 -10.27 5.81 -18.35
CA GLY A 42 -8.82 5.91 -18.41
C GLY A 42 -8.16 5.33 -17.16
N PHE A 43 -6.85 5.06 -17.25
CA PHE A 43 -6.07 4.62 -16.09
C PHE A 43 -6.04 5.66 -14.95
N ASP A 44 -6.16 6.94 -15.27
CA ASP A 44 -6.31 8.00 -14.27
C ASP A 44 -7.60 7.84 -13.44
N ASP A 45 -8.69 7.34 -14.01
CA ASP A 45 -9.93 7.07 -13.27
C ASP A 45 -9.74 5.94 -12.25
N VAL A 46 -8.94 4.92 -12.62
CA VAL A 46 -8.54 3.84 -11.71
C VAL A 46 -7.69 4.39 -10.55
N LEU A 47 -6.71 5.25 -10.84
CA LEU A 47 -5.91 5.90 -9.80
C LEU A 47 -6.76 6.78 -8.87
N ALA A 48 -7.71 7.52 -9.44
CA ALA A 48 -8.65 8.34 -8.68
C ALA A 48 -9.53 7.48 -7.77
N ALA A 49 -10.03 6.34 -8.26
CA ALA A 49 -10.82 5.42 -7.45
C ALA A 49 -9.99 4.78 -6.33
N LEU A 50 -8.75 4.33 -6.61
CA LEU A 50 -7.83 3.82 -5.59
C LEU A 50 -7.52 4.86 -4.50
N ALA A 51 -7.34 6.13 -4.89
CA ALA A 51 -7.13 7.22 -3.95
C ALA A 51 -8.40 7.43 -3.11
N ARG A 52 -9.55 7.64 -3.75
CA ARG A 52 -10.84 7.90 -3.09
C ARG A 52 -11.24 6.81 -2.08
N GLU A 53 -11.04 5.54 -2.44
CA GLU A 53 -11.35 4.39 -1.57
C GLU A 53 -10.22 4.06 -0.57
N ARG A 54 -9.19 4.90 -0.47
CA ARG A 54 -8.07 4.75 0.49
C ARG A 54 -7.43 3.35 0.42
N MET A 55 -7.22 2.86 -0.80
CA MET A 55 -6.64 1.54 -1.02
C MET A 55 -5.14 1.52 -0.66
N ASN A 56 -4.71 0.53 0.12
CA ASN A 56 -3.30 0.29 0.39
C ASN A 56 -2.61 -0.21 -0.90
N LEU A 57 -1.65 0.56 -1.40
CA LEU A 57 -1.10 0.41 -2.74
C LEU A 57 0.39 0.11 -2.73
N VAL A 58 0.81 -0.87 -3.54
CA VAL A 58 2.22 -1.10 -3.88
C VAL A 58 2.42 -0.83 -5.37
N ILE A 59 3.36 0.04 -5.71
CA ILE A 59 3.79 0.22 -7.10
C ILE A 59 5.09 -0.56 -7.30
N SER A 60 5.07 -1.58 -8.16
CA SER A 60 6.23 -2.42 -8.44
C SER A 60 6.78 -2.19 -9.85
N GLY A 61 8.07 -2.42 -10.04
CA GLY A 61 8.72 -2.24 -11.33
C GLY A 61 10.24 -2.19 -11.27
N ALA A 62 10.87 -2.33 -12.44
CA ALA A 62 12.32 -2.20 -12.58
C ALA A 62 12.82 -0.79 -12.20
N THR A 63 14.15 -0.63 -12.13
CA THR A 63 14.76 0.70 -12.04
C THR A 63 14.41 1.52 -13.28
N ASP A 64 14.11 2.81 -13.06
CA ASP A 64 13.73 3.78 -14.09
C ASP A 64 12.45 3.47 -14.89
N SER A 65 11.62 2.51 -14.44
CA SER A 65 10.35 2.17 -15.10
C SER A 65 9.26 3.24 -14.97
N GLY A 66 9.47 4.27 -14.14
CA GLY A 66 8.50 5.35 -13.90
C GLY A 66 7.68 5.25 -12.61
N LYS A 67 8.08 4.40 -11.65
CA LYS A 67 7.37 4.26 -10.35
C LYS A 67 7.16 5.59 -9.62
N THR A 68 8.19 6.43 -9.53
CA THR A 68 8.09 7.76 -8.89
C THR A 68 7.12 8.67 -9.66
N ALA A 69 7.15 8.65 -10.99
CA ALA A 69 6.23 9.45 -11.81
C ALA A 69 4.77 9.01 -11.60
N LEU A 70 4.52 7.70 -11.56
CA LEU A 70 3.20 7.15 -11.23
C LEU A 70 2.77 7.51 -9.81
N THR A 71 3.70 7.47 -8.84
CA THR A 71 3.44 7.86 -7.45
C THR A 71 3.00 9.32 -7.36
N ARG A 72 3.69 10.24 -8.04
CA ARG A 72 3.28 11.66 -8.14
C ARG A 72 1.89 11.80 -8.75
N ARG A 73 1.60 11.03 -9.80
CA ARG A 73 0.28 11.05 -10.44
C ARG A 73 -0.81 10.56 -9.48
N TYR A 74 -0.57 9.47 -8.76
CA TYR A 74 -1.48 8.98 -7.71
C TYR A 74 -1.71 10.03 -6.62
N ILE A 75 -0.65 10.68 -6.12
CA ILE A 75 -0.75 11.73 -5.10
C ILE A 75 -1.66 12.88 -5.55
N SER A 76 -1.67 13.22 -6.84
CA SER A 76 -2.53 14.28 -7.38
C SER A 76 -4.04 13.98 -7.28
N PHE A 77 -4.42 12.72 -7.05
CA PHE A 77 -5.81 12.31 -6.83
C PHE A 77 -6.19 12.18 -5.34
N ILE A 78 -5.24 12.34 -4.42
CA ILE A 78 -5.54 12.33 -2.99
C ILE A 78 -6.21 13.65 -2.60
N GLU A 79 -7.30 13.57 -1.85
CA GLU A 79 -8.09 14.73 -1.46
C GLU A 79 -7.26 15.80 -0.73
N PRO A 80 -7.49 17.11 -0.99
CA PRO A 80 -6.67 18.19 -0.43
C PRO A 80 -6.67 18.29 1.10
N ASP A 81 -7.72 17.80 1.77
CA ASP A 81 -7.86 17.84 3.23
C ASP A 81 -7.07 16.73 3.95
N GLU A 82 -6.54 15.76 3.21
CA GLU A 82 -5.76 14.68 3.78
C GLU A 82 -4.34 15.11 4.15
N ARG A 83 -3.94 14.77 5.38
CA ARG A 83 -2.56 14.92 5.83
C ARG A 83 -1.66 13.82 5.29
N ILE A 84 -0.70 14.18 4.44
CA ILE A 84 0.24 13.23 3.83
C ILE A 84 1.61 13.37 4.46
N ILE A 85 2.24 12.24 4.81
CA ILE A 85 3.67 12.23 5.16
C ILE A 85 4.43 11.39 4.15
N THR A 86 5.43 11.97 3.49
CA THR A 86 6.34 11.23 2.61
C THR A 86 7.64 10.90 3.33
N ILE A 87 8.22 9.74 3.03
CA ILE A 87 9.54 9.33 3.51
C ILE A 87 10.37 8.88 2.30
N GLU A 88 11.40 9.64 1.94
CA GLU A 88 12.13 9.44 0.69
C GLU A 88 13.64 9.61 0.88
N LYS A 89 14.47 8.86 0.15
CA LYS A 89 15.93 9.08 0.15
C LYS A 89 16.30 10.41 -0.52
N GLY A 90 15.79 10.62 -1.73
CA GLY A 90 15.82 11.89 -2.43
C GLY A 90 14.41 12.45 -2.44
N VAL A 91 14.23 13.70 -2.02
CA VAL A 91 12.90 14.33 -2.01
C VAL A 91 12.47 14.57 -3.45
N GLU A 92 11.50 13.80 -3.91
CA GLU A 92 11.08 13.74 -5.29
C GLU A 92 9.56 13.89 -5.43
N LEU A 93 8.74 13.49 -4.46
CA LEU A 93 7.29 13.37 -4.67
C LEU A 93 6.51 14.69 -4.66
N PHE A 94 6.94 15.68 -3.88
CA PHE A 94 6.31 17.02 -3.78
C PHE A 94 4.77 17.00 -3.79
N PRO A 95 4.11 16.48 -2.73
CA PRO A 95 2.65 16.51 -2.62
C PRO A 95 2.10 17.94 -2.69
N THR A 96 0.91 18.10 -3.28
CA THR A 96 0.23 19.39 -3.42
C THR A 96 -0.74 19.69 -2.27
N GLN A 97 -0.99 18.72 -1.41
CA GLN A 97 -1.88 18.84 -0.26
C GLN A 97 -1.32 19.87 0.73
N PRO A 98 -2.12 20.86 1.20
CA PRO A 98 -1.64 21.89 2.13
C PRO A 98 -1.05 21.35 3.43
N ASN A 99 -1.54 20.20 3.90
CA ASN A 99 -1.10 19.55 5.13
C ASN A 99 -0.15 18.39 4.82
N CYS A 100 1.00 18.67 4.23
CA CYS A 100 2.01 17.65 3.94
C CYS A 100 3.28 17.82 4.80
N LEU A 101 3.95 16.71 5.10
CA LEU A 101 5.30 16.69 5.66
C LEU A 101 6.18 15.77 4.81
N MET A 102 7.28 16.29 4.29
CA MET A 102 8.25 15.50 3.52
C MET A 102 9.46 15.20 4.41
N LEU A 103 9.71 13.93 4.67
CA LEU A 103 10.85 13.46 5.46
C LEU A 103 11.89 12.85 4.53
N GLN A 104 13.12 13.33 4.63
CA GLN A 104 14.23 12.76 3.88
C GLN A 104 14.99 11.74 4.73
N SER A 105 15.07 10.51 4.24
CA SER A 105 15.75 9.39 4.88
C SER A 105 17.22 9.28 4.48
N GLU A 106 18.01 8.69 5.37
CA GLU A 106 19.41 8.31 5.14
C GLU A 106 19.50 6.78 5.18
N LEU A 107 20.11 6.16 4.15
CA LEU A 107 20.20 4.69 4.07
C LEU A 107 21.21 4.08 5.04
N ASP A 108 21.91 4.90 5.84
CA ASP A 108 22.75 4.43 6.92
C ASP A 108 21.88 3.88 8.06
N PRO A 109 21.95 2.57 8.38
CA PRO A 109 21.15 1.97 9.45
C PRO A 109 21.39 2.63 10.83
N SER A 110 22.59 3.17 11.06
CA SER A 110 22.95 3.84 12.32
C SER A 110 22.35 5.24 12.44
N SER A 111 21.97 5.86 11.32
CA SER A 111 21.38 7.19 11.29
C SER A 111 20.09 7.26 12.11
N GLN A 112 19.84 8.41 12.72
CA GLN A 112 18.54 8.70 13.34
C GLN A 112 17.44 8.98 12.29
N ARG A 113 17.84 9.21 11.03
CA ARG A 113 16.97 9.45 9.89
C ARG A 113 16.82 8.22 8.99
N ASN A 114 17.15 7.02 9.49
CA ASN A 114 16.92 5.82 8.70
C ASN A 114 15.40 5.61 8.45
N PRO A 115 15.00 4.95 7.35
CA PRO A 115 13.60 4.78 6.99
C PRO A 115 12.74 4.16 8.09
N THR A 116 13.26 3.14 8.80
CA THR A 116 12.54 2.46 9.89
C THR A 116 12.20 3.44 11.02
N LYS A 117 13.16 4.23 11.49
CA LYS A 117 12.96 5.21 12.57
C LYS A 117 12.03 6.34 12.15
N LEU A 118 12.18 6.85 10.93
CA LEU A 118 11.28 7.88 10.40
C LEU A 118 9.84 7.35 10.32
N LEU A 119 9.66 6.13 9.85
CA LEU A 119 8.34 5.51 9.75
C LEU A 119 7.69 5.32 11.13
N GLN A 120 8.44 4.85 12.13
CA GLN A 120 7.99 4.77 13.52
C GLN A 120 7.60 6.14 14.09
N ALA A 121 8.39 7.18 13.79
CA ALA A 121 8.09 8.54 14.22
C ALA A 121 6.81 9.08 13.55
N CYS A 122 6.59 8.76 12.26
CA CYS A 122 5.41 9.19 11.50
C CYS A 122 4.10 8.74 12.14
N LEU A 123 4.05 7.56 12.76
CA LEU A 123 2.85 7.05 13.44
C LEU A 123 2.35 7.99 14.56
N ARG A 124 3.20 8.88 15.07
CA ARG A 124 2.87 9.88 16.09
C ARG A 124 2.53 11.25 15.52
N LEU A 125 2.68 11.43 14.21
CA LEU A 125 2.45 12.70 13.51
C LEU A 125 1.06 12.81 12.91
N ASN A 126 0.16 11.89 13.30
CA ASN A 126 -1.23 11.79 12.85
C ASN A 126 -1.40 11.86 11.32
N PRO A 127 -0.67 11.05 10.52
CA PRO A 127 -0.85 11.03 9.08
C PRO A 127 -2.21 10.41 8.73
N ARG A 128 -2.89 11.00 7.74
CA ARG A 128 -3.99 10.32 7.04
C ARG A 128 -3.45 9.28 6.06
N ARG A 129 -2.27 9.52 5.48
CA ARG A 129 -1.55 8.59 4.60
C ARG A 129 -0.05 8.71 4.80
N ILE A 130 0.63 7.56 4.71
CA ILE A 130 2.08 7.48 4.66
C ILE A 130 2.48 7.04 3.25
N ILE A 131 3.37 7.80 2.62
CA ILE A 131 3.93 7.47 1.32
C ILE A 131 5.41 7.22 1.49
N LEU A 132 5.77 5.95 1.56
CA LEU A 132 7.17 5.55 1.62
C LEU A 132 7.70 5.43 0.20
N GLY A 133 8.73 6.20 -0.13
CA GLY A 133 9.23 6.31 -1.50
C GLY A 133 9.66 4.96 -2.08
N GLU A 134 10.31 4.13 -1.27
CA GLU A 134 10.75 2.80 -1.69
C GLU A 134 11.03 1.89 -0.48
N LEU A 135 10.68 0.60 -0.60
CA LEU A 135 11.09 -0.45 0.32
C LEU A 135 12.40 -1.11 -0.11
N LEU A 136 13.41 -1.02 0.74
CA LEU A 136 14.76 -1.51 0.52
C LEU A 136 15.24 -2.49 1.60
N GLY A 137 14.63 -2.47 2.79
CA GLY A 137 15.15 -3.24 3.92
C GLY A 137 14.15 -3.40 5.08
N PRO A 138 14.63 -3.28 6.34
CA PRO A 138 13.88 -3.66 7.54
C PRO A 138 12.63 -2.80 7.79
N GLU A 139 12.54 -1.61 7.20
CA GLU A 139 11.35 -0.76 7.24
C GLU A 139 10.10 -1.41 6.62
N ALA A 140 10.27 -2.46 5.81
CA ALA A 140 9.16 -3.24 5.25
C ALA A 140 8.19 -3.75 6.31
N GLN A 141 8.70 -4.27 7.43
CA GLN A 141 7.85 -4.76 8.51
C GLN A 141 7.09 -3.61 9.17
N THR A 142 7.78 -2.51 9.48
CA THR A 142 7.16 -1.33 10.08
C THR A 142 6.12 -0.71 9.16
N PHE A 143 6.30 -0.77 7.83
CA PHE A 143 5.30 -0.33 6.87
C PHE A 143 4.04 -1.19 6.92
N MET A 144 4.20 -2.52 6.95
CA MET A 144 3.08 -3.44 7.11
C MET A 144 2.33 -3.21 8.44
N GLU A 145 3.05 -2.99 9.53
CA GLU A 145 2.46 -2.64 10.82
C GLU A 145 1.69 -1.31 10.76
N ALA A 146 2.22 -0.31 10.02
CA ALA A 146 1.58 1.00 9.88
C ALA A 146 0.22 0.89 9.17
N ILE A 147 0.16 0.20 8.03
CA ILE A 147 -1.08 0.07 7.25
C ILE A 147 -2.13 -0.80 7.96
N ASN A 148 -1.69 -1.71 8.83
CA ASN A 148 -2.57 -2.55 9.65
C ASN A 148 -3.06 -1.87 10.95
N SER A 149 -2.49 -0.72 11.32
CA SER A 149 -2.79 -0.01 12.57
C SER A 149 -3.56 1.31 12.37
N GLY A 150 -4.30 1.43 11.26
CA GLY A 150 -5.19 2.56 11.00
C GLY A 150 -4.63 3.65 10.08
N HIS A 151 -3.51 3.37 9.38
CA HIS A 151 -2.97 4.26 8.34
C HIS A 151 -3.29 3.73 6.94
N GLU A 152 -4.57 3.43 6.70
CA GLU A 152 -5.09 3.00 5.40
C GLU A 152 -4.87 4.06 4.30
N GLY A 153 -4.86 3.62 3.04
CA GLY A 153 -4.60 4.48 1.89
C GLY A 153 -3.13 4.90 1.76
N SER A 154 -2.26 4.32 2.58
CA SER A 154 -0.82 4.44 2.48
C SER A 154 -0.29 3.63 1.31
N MET A 155 0.88 4.01 0.81
CA MET A 155 1.46 3.35 -0.34
C MET A 155 2.98 3.32 -0.30
N THR A 156 3.56 2.41 -1.06
CA THR A 156 5.01 2.34 -1.26
C THR A 156 5.40 1.86 -2.65
N THR A 157 6.66 1.99 -3.01
CA THR A 157 7.23 1.36 -4.20
C THR A 157 8.19 0.24 -3.85
N ILE A 158 8.32 -0.75 -4.75
CA ILE A 158 9.26 -1.85 -4.57
C ILE A 158 9.82 -2.33 -5.92
N HIS A 159 11.07 -2.74 -5.93
CA HIS A 159 11.68 -3.35 -7.11
C HIS A 159 11.25 -4.81 -7.26
N ALA A 160 10.46 -5.09 -8.30
CA ALA A 160 10.07 -6.44 -8.68
C ALA A 160 9.75 -6.53 -10.18
N SER A 161 9.92 -7.73 -10.75
CA SER A 161 9.66 -8.00 -12.17
C SER A 161 8.19 -8.28 -12.48
N THR A 162 7.40 -8.65 -11.47
CA THR A 162 5.95 -8.88 -11.56
C THR A 162 5.26 -8.48 -10.27
N ALA A 163 3.94 -8.30 -10.28
CA ALA A 163 3.18 -7.95 -9.08
C ALA A 163 3.31 -9.04 -8.00
N ARG A 164 3.30 -10.33 -8.38
CA ARG A 164 3.47 -11.45 -7.45
C ARG A 164 4.89 -11.52 -6.87
N MET A 165 5.91 -11.22 -7.67
CA MET A 165 7.29 -11.12 -7.18
C MET A 165 7.48 -9.95 -6.22
N ALA A 166 6.61 -8.92 -6.24
CA ALA A 166 6.64 -7.86 -5.25
C ALA A 166 6.36 -8.40 -3.83
N PHE A 167 5.43 -9.34 -3.69
CA PHE A 167 5.14 -9.99 -2.41
C PHE A 167 6.30 -10.89 -1.96
N GLU A 168 6.89 -11.66 -2.88
CA GLU A 168 8.09 -12.46 -2.60
C GLU A 168 9.25 -11.58 -2.13
N LYS A 169 9.46 -10.45 -2.80
CA LYS A 169 10.50 -9.48 -2.42
C LYS A 169 10.21 -8.88 -1.05
N LEU A 170 8.97 -8.46 -0.78
CA LEU A 170 8.54 -7.91 0.50
C LEU A 170 8.75 -8.90 1.63
N SER A 171 8.35 -10.16 1.43
CA SER A 171 8.58 -11.27 2.37
C SER A 171 10.07 -11.46 2.66
N SER A 172 10.90 -11.43 1.62
CA SER A 172 12.35 -11.51 1.75
C SER A 172 12.93 -10.36 2.57
N LEU A 173 12.47 -9.12 2.36
CA LEU A 173 12.92 -7.95 3.14
C LEU A 173 12.60 -8.09 4.63
N ILE A 174 11.37 -8.54 4.96
CA ILE A 174 10.95 -8.75 6.35
C ILE A 174 11.74 -9.89 6.99
N ARG A 175 11.97 -11.01 6.29
CA ARG A 175 12.75 -12.12 6.86
C ARG A 175 14.22 -11.75 7.07
N GLN A 176 14.80 -10.93 6.20
CA GLN A 176 16.17 -10.42 6.35
C GLN A 176 16.34 -9.50 7.56
N SER A 177 15.27 -8.88 8.07
CA SER A 177 15.32 -8.09 9.31
C SER A 177 15.43 -8.94 10.59
N GLY A 178 15.33 -10.27 10.46
CA GLY A 178 15.39 -11.22 11.58
C GLY A 178 14.02 -11.69 12.07
N ALA A 179 12.92 -11.29 11.42
CA ALA A 179 11.58 -11.79 11.73
C ALA A 179 11.50 -13.31 11.52
N ARG A 180 11.02 -14.02 12.55
CA ARG A 180 10.80 -15.48 12.53
C ARG A 180 9.34 -15.78 12.21
N ILE A 181 8.88 -15.28 11.07
CA ILE A 181 7.52 -15.48 10.56
C ILE A 181 7.60 -16.40 9.35
N ASP A 182 6.66 -17.33 9.26
CA ASP A 182 6.60 -18.27 8.16
C ASP A 182 6.26 -17.56 6.85
N HIS A 183 6.85 -18.03 5.75
CA HIS A 183 6.68 -17.42 4.44
C HIS A 183 5.21 -17.33 4.02
N SER A 184 4.46 -18.40 4.23
CA SER A 184 3.03 -18.47 3.92
C SER A 184 2.20 -17.51 4.78
N GLU A 185 2.58 -17.31 6.04
CA GLU A 185 1.89 -16.39 6.95
C GLU A 185 2.10 -14.93 6.50
N LEU A 186 3.32 -14.57 6.07
CA LEU A 186 3.59 -13.26 5.49
C LEU A 186 2.75 -13.03 4.22
N LEU A 187 2.72 -14.00 3.31
CA LEU A 187 1.94 -13.85 2.08
C LEU A 187 0.43 -13.72 2.33
N GLU A 188 -0.11 -14.46 3.30
CA GLU A 188 -1.51 -14.32 3.71
C GLU A 188 -1.78 -12.93 4.29
N ASN A 189 -0.91 -12.46 5.19
CA ASN A 189 -1.01 -11.11 5.75
C ASN A 189 -0.98 -10.04 4.65
N PHE A 190 -0.08 -10.17 3.67
CA PHE A 190 0.03 -9.23 2.57
C PHE A 190 -1.23 -9.20 1.72
N ARG A 191 -1.84 -10.37 1.43
CA ARG A 191 -3.09 -10.44 0.67
C ARG A 191 -4.25 -9.70 1.34
N GLN A 192 -4.28 -9.70 2.66
CA GLN A 192 -5.31 -9.02 3.45
C GLN A 192 -5.03 -7.51 3.58
N SER A 193 -3.75 -7.11 3.62
CA SER A 193 -3.35 -5.74 3.95
C SER A 193 -3.08 -4.86 2.73
N ILE A 194 -2.61 -5.44 1.62
CA ILE A 194 -2.28 -4.73 0.37
C ILE A 194 -3.41 -4.97 -0.62
N HIS A 195 -4.18 -3.92 -0.90
CA HIS A 195 -5.40 -4.04 -1.70
C HIS A 195 -5.12 -4.03 -3.21
N CYS A 196 -4.05 -3.35 -3.64
CA CYS A 196 -3.68 -3.26 -5.05
C CYS A 196 -2.16 -3.25 -5.23
N VAL A 197 -1.69 -3.94 -6.27
CA VAL A 197 -0.31 -3.87 -6.76
C VAL A 197 -0.34 -3.44 -8.23
N ILE A 198 0.29 -2.31 -8.54
CA ILE A 198 0.43 -1.82 -9.91
C ILE A 198 1.84 -2.12 -10.41
N GLN A 199 1.96 -3.02 -11.38
CA GLN A 199 3.23 -3.32 -12.03
C GLN A 199 3.48 -2.36 -13.19
N VAL A 200 4.49 -1.51 -13.04
CA VAL A 200 4.96 -0.61 -14.09
C VAL A 200 6.05 -1.30 -14.89
N MET A 201 5.98 -1.16 -16.22
CA MET A 201 7.01 -1.62 -17.13
C MET A 201 7.49 -0.50 -18.05
N GLU A 202 8.72 -0.66 -18.51
CA GLU A 202 9.23 0.04 -19.67
C GLU A 202 9.43 -1.01 -20.78
N ASP A 203 8.77 -0.80 -21.92
CA ASP A 203 9.03 -1.61 -23.09
C ASP A 203 10.41 -1.25 -23.64
N ARG A 204 11.39 -2.15 -23.42
CA ARG A 204 12.78 -1.97 -23.87
C ARG A 204 12.94 -1.81 -25.38
N ARG A 205 11.94 -2.21 -26.18
CA ARG A 205 12.00 -2.06 -27.65
C ARG A 205 11.54 -0.68 -28.09
N SER A 206 10.50 -0.14 -27.45
CA SER A 206 9.93 1.16 -27.83
C SER A 206 10.34 2.32 -26.92
N GLY A 207 10.96 2.04 -25.77
CA GLY A 207 11.25 3.00 -24.70
C GLY A 207 10.00 3.54 -23.99
N LYS A 208 8.81 3.01 -24.31
CA LYS A 208 7.55 3.50 -23.75
C LYS A 208 7.32 2.91 -22.37
N ARG A 209 6.93 3.77 -21.43
CA ARG A 209 6.47 3.37 -20.10
C ARG A 209 4.99 3.04 -20.14
N GLY A 210 4.57 2.05 -19.36
CA GLY A 210 3.19 1.61 -19.28
C GLY A 210 2.91 0.75 -18.06
N ILE A 211 1.63 0.40 -17.89
CA ILE A 211 1.19 -0.52 -16.85
C ILE A 211 1.14 -1.92 -17.44
N ALA A 212 1.89 -2.84 -16.84
CA ALA A 212 1.94 -4.24 -17.27
C ALA A 212 0.80 -5.05 -16.65
N GLU A 213 0.47 -4.75 -15.40
CA GLU A 213 -0.49 -5.53 -14.60
C GLU A 213 -1.04 -4.64 -13.48
N ILE A 214 -2.32 -4.78 -13.20
CA ILE A 214 -2.97 -4.29 -11.99
C ILE A 214 -3.52 -5.51 -11.27
N TRP A 215 -2.93 -5.85 -10.13
CA TRP A 215 -3.28 -7.05 -9.38
C TRP A 215 -3.97 -6.65 -8.07
N PHE A 216 -5.09 -7.31 -7.76
CA PHE A 216 -5.85 -7.13 -6.53
C PHE A 216 -5.75 -8.41 -5.68
N PRO A 217 -4.81 -8.47 -4.71
CA PRO A 217 -4.54 -9.68 -3.95
C PRO A 217 -5.76 -10.20 -3.18
N THR A 218 -6.61 -9.30 -2.69
CA THR A 218 -7.84 -9.61 -1.95
C THR A 218 -8.90 -10.32 -2.80
N LEU A 219 -8.83 -10.19 -4.13
CA LEU A 219 -9.79 -10.80 -5.07
C LEU A 219 -9.31 -12.14 -5.62
N GLU A 220 -8.05 -12.50 -5.39
CA GLU A 220 -7.50 -13.79 -5.78
C GLU A 220 -8.11 -14.85 -4.85
N GLU A 221 -8.87 -15.80 -5.41
CA GLU A 221 -9.44 -16.87 -4.62
C GLU A 221 -8.31 -17.59 -3.88
N ASN A 222 -8.42 -17.64 -2.55
CA ASN A 222 -7.53 -18.41 -1.71
C ASN A 222 -7.48 -19.83 -2.27
N SER A 223 -6.38 -20.16 -2.92
CA SER A 223 -6.00 -21.53 -3.24
C SER A 223 -5.71 -22.21 -1.91
N ARG A 224 -6.75 -22.48 -1.12
CA ARG A 224 -6.65 -23.36 0.03
C ARG A 224 -6.17 -24.69 -0.54
N PRO A 225 -5.03 -25.25 -0.11
CA PRO A 225 -4.80 -26.66 -0.35
C PRO A 225 -5.94 -27.39 0.33
N ASP A 226 -6.74 -28.09 -0.47
CA ASP A 226 -7.83 -28.94 -0.01
C ASP A 226 -7.25 -29.99 0.96
N SER A 227 -7.36 -29.73 2.27
CA SER A 227 -6.97 -30.68 3.32
C SER A 227 -8.01 -31.80 3.48
N THR A 228 -8.84 -32.04 2.47
CA THR A 228 -9.86 -33.10 2.45
C THR A 228 -9.54 -34.18 1.41
N LYS A 229 -8.30 -34.68 1.40
CA LYS A 229 -7.98 -36.03 0.90
C LYS A 229 -7.09 -36.76 1.89
N GLY A 230 -7.67 -37.04 3.04
CA GLY A 230 -7.08 -37.84 4.11
C GLY A 230 -8.04 -38.90 4.63
N GLU A 231 -8.82 -39.54 3.76
CA GLU A 231 -9.48 -40.80 4.10
C GLU A 231 -9.50 -41.75 2.89
N ARG A 232 -9.28 -43.03 3.21
CA ARG A 232 -9.32 -44.23 2.36
C ARG A 232 -8.00 -44.58 1.68
N TYR A 233 -7.13 -45.26 2.44
CA TYR A 233 -6.99 -46.71 2.32
C TYR A 233 -6.62 -47.28 3.69
N GLY A 234 -7.53 -48.07 4.27
CA GLY A 234 -7.22 -49.05 5.29
C GLY A 234 -7.25 -50.43 4.66
N ALA A 235 -6.21 -51.21 4.92
CA ALA A 235 -6.17 -52.67 5.08
C ALA A 235 -4.72 -53.08 5.34
#